data_AF-A0A9D8XTP1-F1
#
_entry.id   AF-A0A9D8XTP1-F1
#
_cell.length_a   1.000
_cell.length_b   1.000
_cell.length_c   1.000
_cell.angle_alpha   90.00
_cell.angle_beta   90.00
_cell.angle_gamma   90.00
#
_symmetry.space_group_name_H-M   'P 1'
#
loop_
_entity.id
_entity.type
_entity.pdbx_description
1 polymer ?
#
loop_
_entity_poly.entity_id
_entity_poly.type
_entity_poly.pdbx_seq_one_letter_code
_entity_poly.pdbx_strand_id
1 'polypeptide(L)'
;MAVKICPEHSEERCFAFAGRDLIVRPDGSPLAFSDLKKLKALHEKADFIEEKEFGYCAVGLPDGTLSDGFSAKPVRQVFAEADESLVLTLSRARAILTWHAETKFCPKCGTLMSDHESLTAKVCTGCNKL
;
A
#
# COMPACT_ATOMS: atom_id res chain seq x y z
N MET A 1 11.78 -10.28 -7.57
CA MET A 1 11.40 -8.85 -7.48
C MET A 1 10.91 -8.60 -6.08
N ALA A 2 11.42 -7.56 -5.41
CA ALA A 2 11.13 -7.29 -4.01
C ALA A 2 10.31 -6.00 -3.88
N VAL A 3 9.24 -6.06 -3.09
CA VAL A 3 8.60 -4.85 -2.57
C VAL A 3 9.55 -4.20 -1.56
N LYS A 4 9.77 -2.91 -1.68
CA LYS A 4 10.52 -2.14 -0.69
C LYS A 4 9.56 -1.71 0.41
N ILE A 5 9.86 -2.07 1.66
CA ILE A 5 9.10 -1.63 2.84
C ILE A 5 9.64 -0.28 3.32
N CYS A 6 8.73 0.63 3.68
CA CYS A 6 9.01 1.97 4.19
C CYS A 6 10.04 2.75 3.36
N PRO A 7 9.74 3.07 2.09
CA PRO A 7 10.62 3.91 1.28
C PRO A 7 10.82 5.29 1.92
N GLU A 8 12.04 5.83 1.84
CA GLU A 8 12.39 7.17 2.36
C GLU A 8 12.15 8.30 1.35
N HIS A 9 12.22 7.95 0.07
CA HIS A 9 12.07 8.81 -1.11
C HIS A 9 11.49 7.97 -2.25
N SER A 10 10.67 8.59 -3.10
CA SER A 10 10.12 7.99 -4.32
C SER A 10 9.68 9.09 -5.27
N GLU A 11 9.86 8.85 -6.57
CA GLU A 11 9.31 9.67 -7.65
C GLU A 11 8.14 8.95 -8.35
N GLU A 12 7.78 7.78 -7.85
CA GLU A 12 6.76 6.92 -8.43
C GLU A 12 5.35 7.41 -8.10
N ARG A 13 4.37 6.85 -8.82
CA ARG A 13 2.96 7.18 -8.60
C ARG A 13 2.54 6.82 -7.18
N CYS A 14 2.00 7.80 -6.46
CA CYS A 14 1.66 7.66 -5.05
C CYS A 14 0.18 7.31 -4.86
N PHE A 15 -0.08 6.29 -4.04
CA PHE A 15 -1.43 5.87 -3.66
C PHE A 15 -1.57 5.77 -2.14
N ALA A 16 -2.77 6.02 -1.64
CA ALA A 16 -3.11 5.76 -0.25
C ALA A 16 -4.50 5.13 -0.20
N PHE A 17 -4.64 4.08 0.60
CA PHE A 17 -5.90 3.35 0.73
C PHE A 17 -6.35 3.30 2.17
N ALA A 18 -7.65 3.46 2.40
CA ALA A 18 -8.31 3.15 3.67
C ALA A 18 -9.46 2.18 3.36
N GLY A 19 -9.24 0.90 3.64
CA GLY A 19 -10.17 -0.18 3.28
C GLY A 19 -10.49 -0.25 1.79
N ARG A 20 -11.70 0.20 1.41
CA ARG A 20 -12.21 0.16 0.02
C ARG A 20 -12.10 1.50 -0.70
N ASP A 21 -11.55 2.50 -0.04
CA ASP A 21 -11.45 3.86 -0.56
C ASP A 21 -10.00 4.19 -0.91
N LEU A 22 -9.85 4.89 -2.04
CA LEU A 22 -8.64 5.59 -2.42
C LEU A 22 -8.67 6.97 -1.75
N ILE A 23 -7.61 7.31 -1.02
CA ILE A 23 -7.42 8.65 -0.49
C ILE A 23 -6.88 9.54 -1.60
N VAL A 24 -7.48 10.72 -1.76
CA VAL A 24 -7.16 11.69 -2.80
C VAL A 24 -7.06 13.08 -2.21
N ARG A 25 -6.43 14.00 -2.93
CA ARG A 25 -6.50 15.42 -2.57
C ARG A 25 -7.90 15.98 -2.91
N PRO A 26 -8.38 16.98 -2.16
CA PRO A 26 -9.69 17.61 -2.44
C PRO A 26 -9.78 18.26 -3.82
N ASP A 27 -8.66 18.72 -4.36
CA ASP A 27 -8.56 19.33 -5.70
C ASP A 27 -8.52 18.31 -6.84
N GLY A 28 -8.53 17.01 -6.53
CA GLY A 28 -8.46 15.92 -7.50
C GLY A 28 -7.06 15.67 -8.07
N SER A 29 -6.04 16.42 -7.64
CA SER A 29 -4.66 16.17 -8.07
C SER A 29 -4.12 14.85 -7.46
N PRO A 30 -3.18 14.17 -8.15
CA PRO A 30 -2.53 12.99 -7.60
C PRO A 30 -1.82 13.30 -6.27
N LEU A 31 -1.75 12.30 -5.39
CA LEU A 31 -0.94 12.40 -4.18
C LEU A 31 0.54 12.55 -4.56
N ALA A 32 1.27 13.31 -3.75
CA ALA A 32 2.72 13.33 -3.79
C ALA A 32 3.30 12.43 -2.70
N PHE A 33 4.58 12.08 -2.82
CA PHE A 33 5.27 11.27 -1.81
C PHE A 33 5.27 11.93 -0.42
N SER A 34 5.29 13.25 -0.36
CA SER A 34 5.16 14.01 0.90
C SER A 34 3.80 13.79 1.58
N ASP A 35 2.74 13.54 0.83
CA ASP A 35 1.42 13.21 1.39
C ASP A 35 1.44 11.81 2.01
N LEU A 36 2.06 10.84 1.34
CA LEU A 36 2.22 9.49 1.89
C LEU A 36 3.02 9.50 3.19
N LYS A 37 4.09 10.31 3.27
CA LYS A 37 4.84 10.50 4.51
C LYS A 37 4.01 11.11 5.64
N LYS A 38 3.17 12.11 5.35
CA LYS A 38 2.25 12.68 6.34
C LYS A 38 1.26 11.63 6.85
N LEU A 39 0.62 10.90 5.94
CA LEU A 39 -0.34 9.85 6.28
C LEU A 39 0.33 8.72 7.10
N LYS A 40 1.53 8.29 6.71
CA LYS A 40 2.33 7.30 7.45
C LYS A 40 2.75 7.80 8.84
N ALA A 41 3.04 9.09 9.00
CA ALA A 41 3.38 9.67 10.30
C ALA A 41 2.16 9.72 11.25
N LEU A 42 0.97 9.95 10.72
CA LEU A 42 -0.29 9.89 11.48
C LEU A 42 -0.66 8.45 11.86
N HIS A 43 -0.22 7.46 11.07
CA HIS A 43 -0.50 6.05 11.28
C HIS A 43 0.81 5.26 11.26
N GLU A 44 1.55 5.29 12.37
CA GLU A 44 2.89 4.69 12.47
C GLU A 44 2.92 3.20 12.10
N LYS A 45 1.84 2.45 12.34
CA LYS A 45 1.72 1.03 12.01
C LYS A 45 1.16 0.74 10.61
N ALA A 46 0.86 1.78 9.82
CA ALA A 46 0.40 1.62 8.45
C ALA A 46 1.49 0.99 7.59
N ASP A 47 1.09 0.05 6.74
CA ASP A 47 2.00 -0.53 5.77
C ASP A 47 2.35 0.51 4.73
N PHE A 48 3.64 0.63 4.41
CA PHE A 48 4.14 1.59 3.43
C PHE A 48 5.09 0.85 2.50
N ILE A 49 4.75 0.79 1.22
CA ILE A 49 5.44 -0.05 0.24
C ILE A 49 5.79 0.71 -1.03
N GLU A 50 6.80 0.23 -1.76
CA GLU A 50 7.16 0.67 -3.11
C GLU A 50 7.51 -0.54 -3.99
N GLU A 51 7.00 -0.56 -5.22
CA GLU A 51 7.48 -1.45 -6.28
C GLU A 51 7.90 -0.60 -7.49
N LYS A 52 9.19 -0.23 -7.53
CA LYS A 52 9.75 0.63 -8.59
C LYS A 52 9.53 0.08 -10.00
N GLU A 53 9.64 -1.24 -10.18
CA GLU A 53 9.44 -1.88 -11.48
C GLU A 53 8.01 -1.71 -12.01
N PHE A 54 7.04 -1.54 -11.12
CA PHE A 54 5.65 -1.26 -11.48
C PHE A 54 5.25 0.21 -11.31
N GLY A 55 6.22 1.07 -10.98
CA GLY A 55 6.07 2.52 -10.95
C GLY A 55 5.11 3.03 -9.89
N TYR A 56 5.09 2.44 -8.68
CA TYR A 56 4.25 2.95 -7.60
C TYR A 56 4.85 2.90 -6.19
N CYS A 57 4.30 3.77 -5.36
CA CYS A 57 4.50 3.83 -3.91
C CYS A 57 3.14 3.95 -3.24
N ALA A 58 2.88 3.19 -2.15
CA ALA A 58 1.55 3.12 -1.57
C ALA A 58 1.55 2.94 -0.05
N VAL A 59 0.60 3.59 0.63
CA VAL A 59 0.35 3.43 2.08
C VAL A 59 -1.04 2.83 2.33
N GLY A 60 -1.11 1.83 3.23
CA GLY A 60 -2.33 1.19 3.68
C GLY A 60 -2.73 1.67 5.08
N LEU A 61 -3.79 2.46 5.16
CA LEU A 61 -4.32 3.05 6.38
C LEU A 61 -5.42 2.18 7.01
N PRO A 62 -5.68 2.32 8.32
CA PRO A 62 -6.83 1.68 8.95
C PRO A 62 -8.15 2.12 8.30
N ASP A 63 -9.13 1.22 8.24
CA ASP A 63 -10.46 1.51 7.71
C ASP A 63 -11.13 2.71 8.42
N GLY A 64 -11.84 3.54 7.64
CA GLY A 64 -12.50 4.74 8.15
C GLY A 64 -11.55 5.90 8.48
N THR A 65 -10.25 5.74 8.25
CA THR A 65 -9.27 6.81 8.40
C THR A 65 -9.40 7.82 7.28
N LEU A 66 -9.72 9.07 7.63
CA LEU A 66 -9.59 10.22 6.75
C LEU A 66 -8.89 11.34 7.53
N SER A 67 -7.74 11.79 7.06
CA SER A 67 -7.02 12.92 7.65
C SER A 67 -7.52 14.23 7.08
N ASP A 68 -7.49 15.30 7.88
CA ASP A 68 -7.80 16.66 7.44
C ASP A 68 -6.98 17.04 6.19
N GLY A 69 -7.64 17.65 5.21
CA GLY A 69 -7.02 18.03 3.95
C GLY A 69 -6.97 16.93 2.90
N PHE A 70 -7.60 15.77 3.14
CA PHE A 70 -7.80 14.71 2.16
C PHE A 70 -9.28 14.35 1.99
N SER A 71 -9.59 13.70 0.87
CA SER A 71 -10.91 13.14 0.57
C SER A 71 -10.79 11.65 0.30
N ALA A 72 -11.89 10.92 0.46
CA ALA A 72 -11.98 9.50 0.14
C ALA A 72 -12.82 9.30 -1.13
N LYS A 73 -12.33 8.47 -2.05
CA LYS A 73 -13.04 8.07 -3.27
C LYS A 73 -13.13 6.54 -3.32
N PRO A 74 -14.33 5.95 -3.44
CA PRO A 74 -14.45 4.50 -3.56
C PRO A 74 -13.62 3.95 -4.71
N VAL A 75 -12.80 2.92 -4.48
CA VAL A 75 -11.94 2.32 -5.53
C VAL A 75 -12.76 1.84 -6.72
N ARG A 76 -13.96 1.32 -6.47
CA ARG A 76 -14.92 0.92 -7.53
C ARG A 76 -15.29 2.07 -8.48
N GLN A 77 -15.34 3.30 -7.98
CA GLN A 77 -15.63 4.48 -8.80
C GLN A 77 -14.41 4.83 -9.65
N VAL A 78 -13.20 4.69 -9.11
CA VAL A 78 -11.96 4.88 -9.89
C VAL A 78 -11.91 3.90 -11.06
N PHE A 79 -12.28 2.64 -10.86
CA PHE A 79 -12.34 1.64 -11.94
C PHE A 79 -13.32 1.99 -13.08
N ALA A 80 -14.36 2.77 -12.79
CA ALA A 80 -15.34 3.16 -13.80
C ALA A 80 -14.91 4.41 -14.59
N GLU A 81 -14.04 5.24 -14.02
CA GLU A 81 -13.74 6.58 -14.55
C GLU A 81 -12.30 6.73 -15.07
N ALA A 82 -11.37 5.91 -14.59
CA ALA A 82 -9.95 5.99 -14.93
C ALA A 82 -9.59 5.17 -16.18
N ASP A 83 -8.46 5.52 -16.79
CA ASP A 83 -7.86 4.70 -17.85
C ASP A 83 -7.28 3.38 -17.31
N GLU A 84 -7.13 2.41 -18.21
CA GLU A 84 -6.65 1.07 -17.90
C GLU A 84 -5.27 1.06 -17.25
N SER A 85 -4.36 1.96 -17.66
CA SER A 85 -3.00 2.01 -17.10
C SER A 85 -3.02 2.41 -15.62
N LEU A 86 -3.85 3.38 -15.25
CA LEU A 86 -4.03 3.79 -13.86
C LEU A 86 -4.68 2.67 -13.05
N VAL A 87 -5.71 2.02 -13.59
CA VAL A 87 -6.42 0.91 -12.94
C VAL A 87 -5.48 -0.26 -12.66
N LEU A 88 -4.61 -0.63 -13.61
CA LEU A 88 -3.65 -1.71 -13.44
C LEU A 88 -2.67 -1.43 -12.28
N THR A 89 -2.03 -0.27 -12.27
CA THR A 89 -1.07 0.09 -11.20
C THR A 89 -1.75 0.21 -9.84
N LEU A 90 -2.92 0.87 -9.78
CA LEU A 90 -3.69 1.05 -8.55
C LEU A 90 -4.16 -0.29 -7.97
N SER A 91 -4.63 -1.21 -8.84
CA SER A 91 -5.08 -2.54 -8.42
C SER A 91 -3.93 -3.36 -7.85
N ARG A 92 -2.76 -3.30 -8.49
CA ARG A 92 -1.55 -3.96 -7.98
C ARG A 92 -1.14 -3.43 -6.62
N ALA A 93 -1.04 -2.11 -6.48
CA ALA A 93 -0.67 -1.47 -5.21
C ALA A 93 -1.59 -1.90 -4.06
N ARG A 94 -2.91 -1.88 -4.32
CA ARG A 94 -3.90 -2.34 -3.34
C ARG A 94 -3.76 -3.82 -3.00
N ALA A 95 -3.53 -4.68 -4.00
CA ALA A 95 -3.40 -6.12 -3.79
C ALA A 95 -2.17 -6.45 -2.91
N ILE A 96 -1.02 -5.82 -3.16
CA ILE A 96 0.18 -6.03 -2.36
C ILE A 96 0.02 -5.50 -0.93
N LEU A 97 -0.56 -4.32 -0.75
CA LEU A 97 -0.86 -3.80 0.59
C LEU A 97 -1.80 -4.72 1.37
N THR A 98 -2.86 -5.21 0.72
CA THR A 98 -3.82 -6.12 1.35
C THR A 98 -3.14 -7.41 1.77
N TRP A 99 -2.39 -8.05 0.86
CA TRP A 99 -1.62 -9.25 1.16
C TRP A 99 -0.63 -9.02 2.31
N HIS A 100 0.09 -7.90 2.30
CA HIS A 100 1.07 -7.59 3.32
C HIS A 100 0.42 -7.41 4.71
N ALA A 101 -0.71 -6.71 4.76
CA ALA A 101 -1.45 -6.45 6.00
C ALA A 101 -2.09 -7.72 6.59
N GLU A 102 -2.55 -8.65 5.75
CA GLU A 102 -3.25 -9.87 6.16
C GLU A 102 -2.30 -11.04 6.43
N THR A 103 -1.15 -11.11 5.75
CA THR A 103 -0.18 -12.22 5.85
C THR A 103 0.81 -11.99 7.00
N LYS A 104 0.30 -11.72 8.21
CA LYS A 104 1.16 -11.47 9.39
C LYS A 104 1.66 -12.76 10.04
N PHE A 105 0.88 -13.83 9.96
CA PHE A 105 1.16 -15.09 10.65
C PHE A 105 1.25 -16.26 9.67
N CYS A 106 2.15 -17.20 9.97
CA CYS A 106 2.34 -18.38 9.15
C CYS A 106 1.09 -19.26 9.16
N PRO A 107 0.52 -19.62 8.01
CA PRO A 107 -0.69 -20.46 7.97
C PRO A 107 -0.44 -21.89 8.47
N LYS A 108 0.82 -22.33 8.54
CA LYS A 108 1.20 -23.67 9.02
C LYS A 108 1.37 -23.73 10.54
N CYS A 109 2.05 -22.77 11.14
CA CYS A 109 2.48 -22.84 12.54
C CYS A 109 2.10 -21.63 13.40
N GLY A 110 1.43 -20.62 12.84
CA GLY A 110 0.96 -19.44 13.57
C GLY A 110 2.06 -18.44 13.98
N THR A 111 3.33 -18.71 13.69
CA THR A 111 4.44 -17.79 14.01
C THR A 111 4.39 -16.53 13.14
N LEU A 112 4.78 -15.39 13.72
CA LEU A 112 4.93 -14.12 12.99
C LEU A 112 5.89 -14.29 11.81
N MET A 113 5.46 -13.82 10.63
CA MET A 113 6.27 -13.83 9.43
C MET A 113 7.05 -12.51 9.30
N SER A 114 8.24 -12.57 8.72
CA SER A 114 9.05 -11.41 8.34
C SER A 114 9.07 -11.25 6.83
N ASP A 115 9.37 -10.05 6.34
CA ASP A 115 9.54 -9.82 4.90
C ASP A 115 10.79 -10.54 4.37
N HIS A 116 10.70 -11.04 3.14
CA HIS A 116 11.84 -11.63 2.45
C HIS A 116 12.75 -10.52 1.88
N GLU A 117 14.06 -10.68 2.01
CA GLU A 117 15.03 -9.62 1.67
C GLU A 117 15.04 -9.24 0.18
N SER A 118 14.68 -10.18 -0.70
CA SER A 118 14.80 -10.02 -2.16
C SER A 118 13.57 -10.39 -2.98
N LEU A 119 12.47 -10.76 -2.31
CA LEU A 119 11.24 -11.19 -2.97
C LEU A 119 10.04 -10.47 -2.34
N THR A 120 9.00 -10.21 -3.14
CA THR A 120 7.66 -9.87 -2.64
C THR A 120 7.04 -11.13 -2.04
N ALA A 121 7.58 -11.54 -0.90
CA ALA A 121 7.21 -12.73 -0.16
C ALA A 121 7.46 -12.47 1.34
N LYS A 122 6.83 -13.29 2.18
CA LYS A 122 7.12 -13.32 3.61
C LYS A 122 7.70 -14.68 3.96
N VAL A 123 8.55 -14.72 4.97
CA VAL A 123 9.17 -15.94 5.48
C VAL A 123 8.78 -16.17 6.93
N CYS A 124 8.39 -17.41 7.26
CA CYS A 124 8.07 -17.79 8.62
C CYS A 124 9.35 -17.98 9.44
N THR A 125 9.50 -17.22 10.53
CA THR A 125 10.64 -17.32 11.45
C THR A 125 10.68 -18.59 12.30
N GLY A 126 9.56 -19.34 12.37
CA GLY A 126 9.46 -20.59 13.13
C GLY A 126 9.75 -21.85 12.32
N CYS A 127 9.26 -21.92 11.08
CA CYS A 127 9.41 -23.11 10.22
C CYS A 127 10.17 -22.88 8.92
N ASN A 128 10.68 -21.67 8.69
CA ASN A 128 11.48 -21.26 7.52
C ASN A 128 10.80 -21.56 6.16
N LYS A 129 9.47 -21.51 6.14
CA LYS A 129 8.69 -21.60 4.90
C LYS A 129 8.28 -20.21 4.42
N LEU A 130 8.29 -20.04 3.10
CA LEU A 130 7.60 -18.96 2.39
C LEU A 130 6.09 -19.22 2.39
#